data_AF-A0A8D8N4U4-F1
#
_entry.id   AF-A0A8D8N4U4-F1
#
_cell.length_a   1.000
_cell.length_b   1.000
_cell.length_c   1.000
_cell.angle_alpha   90.00
_cell.angle_beta   90.00
_cell.angle_gamma   90.00
#
_symmetry.space_group_name_H-M   'P 1'
#
loop_
_entity.id
_entity.type
_entity.pdbx_description
1 polymer ?
#
loop_
_entity_poly.entity_id
_entity_poly.type
_entity_poly.pdbx_seq_one_letter_code
_entity_poly.pdbx_strand_id
1 'polypeptide(L)'
;MNQVLSDTSGKGTVACKVLQGNKSGQNQNDTQCSETIQQETFYYTIVLGFIGMFCSLVLSLVLRRVSSKPVMIFNMAIAGTAGILLQFVTNSYAVAVLFSVEIMFCAMGVTLINASAVSLFPTHVKGMATSLINMTGRFSTFLFSSVVGMLMAQSCHLTFYVLSGLLFMSSALTLLLP
;
A
#
# COMPACT_ATOMS: atom_id res chain seq x y z
N MET A 1 -29.49 18.99 13.35
CA MET A 1 -28.79 20.09 14.06
C MET A 1 -28.11 19.46 15.26
N ASN A 2 -26.87 18.97 15.17
CA ASN A 2 -25.58 19.68 15.03
C ASN A 2 -24.81 19.53 16.35
N GLN A 3 -23.99 18.48 16.49
CA GLN A 3 -22.84 18.46 17.42
C GLN A 3 -21.68 17.58 16.91
N VAL A 4 -21.41 17.58 15.59
CA VAL A 4 -20.20 16.96 15.02
C VAL A 4 -19.24 17.94 14.34
N LEU A 5 -19.54 19.25 14.41
CA LEU A 5 -18.58 20.29 14.05
C LEU A 5 -18.08 21.00 15.31
N SER A 6 -17.05 20.44 15.94
CA SER A 6 -16.13 21.16 16.84
C SER A 6 -14.95 20.23 17.14
N ASP A 7 -14.08 20.02 16.15
CA ASP A 7 -12.64 20.17 16.37
C ASP A 7 -11.91 20.23 15.03
N THR A 8 -11.42 21.42 14.70
CA THR A 8 -10.58 21.73 13.53
C THR A 8 -9.11 21.59 13.89
N SER A 9 -8.71 20.53 14.60
CA SER A 9 -7.30 20.30 14.89
C SER A 9 -6.94 18.82 14.91
N GLY A 10 -6.70 18.26 13.72
CA GLY A 10 -6.21 16.89 13.57
C GLY A 10 -6.38 16.38 12.15
N LYS A 11 -5.43 16.74 11.28
CA LYS A 11 -5.38 16.37 9.86
C LYS A 11 -5.19 14.85 9.67
N GLY A 12 -6.23 14.03 9.90
CA GLY A 12 -6.26 12.57 9.64
C GLY A 12 -7.29 11.77 10.44
N THR A 13 -8.10 12.45 11.26
CA THR A 13 -9.07 11.82 12.17
C THR A 13 -10.25 11.14 11.47
N VAL A 14 -10.57 11.48 10.21
CA VAL A 14 -11.80 11.02 9.55
C VAL A 14 -11.79 9.50 9.26
N ALA A 15 -10.67 8.96 8.75
CA ALA A 15 -10.53 7.52 8.51
C ALA A 15 -10.40 6.72 9.83
N CYS A 16 -9.66 7.26 10.80
CA CYS A 16 -9.49 6.63 12.11
C CYS A 16 -10.79 6.58 12.92
N LYS A 17 -11.64 7.62 12.83
CA LYS A 17 -12.92 7.71 13.54
C LYS A 17 -13.96 6.74 12.97
N VAL A 18 -13.93 6.47 11.65
CA VAL A 18 -14.77 5.41 11.03
C VAL A 18 -14.37 4.02 11.51
N LEU A 19 -13.07 3.74 11.65
CA LEU A 19 -12.56 2.45 12.14
C LEU A 19 -12.79 2.26 13.66
N GLN A 20 -12.69 3.34 14.45
CA GLN A 20 -12.88 3.30 15.90
C GLN A 20 -14.36 3.30 16.32
N GLY A 21 -15.24 3.91 15.51
CA GLY A 21 -16.69 3.89 15.71
C GLY A 21 -17.32 2.48 15.65
N ASN A 22 -16.65 1.52 15.00
CA ASN A 22 -17.11 0.13 14.91
C ASN A 22 -16.64 -0.75 16.10
N LYS A 23 -15.83 -0.21 17.03
CA LYS A 23 -15.22 -1.00 18.12
C LYS A 23 -15.99 -0.95 19.45
N SER A 24 -16.98 -0.06 19.60
CA SER A 24 -17.80 0.07 20.82
C SER A 24 -19.19 -0.58 20.74
N GLY A 25 -19.51 -1.30 19.67
CA GLY A 25 -20.85 -1.85 19.41
C GLY A 25 -20.90 -3.36 19.18
N GLN A 26 -20.06 -4.16 19.86
CA GLN A 26 -20.21 -5.62 19.84
C GLN A 26 -21.24 -6.06 20.88
N ASN A 27 -22.51 -5.72 20.66
CA ASN A 27 -23.64 -6.49 21.18
C ASN A 27 -24.42 -7.01 19.99
N GLN A 28 -24.32 -8.32 19.78
CA GLN A 28 -25.14 -9.06 18.85
C GLN A 28 -26.60 -8.89 19.28
N ASN A 29 -27.34 -8.02 18.61
CA ASN A 29 -28.79 -8.07 18.47
C ASN A 29 -29.20 -7.20 17.30
N ASP A 30 -29.83 -7.86 16.34
CA ASP A 30 -30.45 -7.37 15.12
C ASP A 30 -30.88 -5.88 15.17
N THR A 31 -30.19 -5.05 14.40
CA THR A 31 -30.76 -3.81 13.88
C THR A 31 -30.08 -3.48 12.57
N GLN A 32 -30.65 -4.00 11.49
CA GLN A 32 -30.64 -3.38 10.17
C GLN A 32 -29.26 -2.91 9.69
N CYS A 33 -28.41 -3.85 9.28
CA CYS A 33 -27.39 -3.56 8.28
C CYS A 33 -28.14 -3.15 7.01
N SER A 34 -28.28 -1.84 6.78
CA SER A 34 -28.75 -1.32 5.50
C SER A 34 -27.77 -1.82 4.44
N GLU A 35 -28.19 -2.84 3.69
CA GLU A 35 -27.56 -3.31 2.47
C GLU A 35 -27.66 -2.23 1.39
N THR A 36 -26.96 -1.13 1.61
CA THR A 36 -26.58 -0.21 0.55
C THR A 36 -25.06 -0.15 0.60
N ILE A 37 -24.42 -1.28 0.30
CA ILE A 37 -23.05 -1.29 -0.18
C ILE A 37 -23.08 -0.42 -1.44
N GLN A 38 -22.65 0.81 -1.25
CA GLN A 38 -22.64 1.93 -2.17
C GLN A 38 -22.17 1.46 -3.56
N GLN A 39 -23.07 1.46 -4.56
CA GLN A 39 -22.76 1.11 -5.96
C GLN A 39 -21.53 1.86 -6.49
N GLU A 40 -21.30 3.06 -5.95
CA GLU A 40 -20.11 3.88 -6.11
C GLU A 40 -18.79 3.16 -5.73
N THR A 41 -18.69 2.51 -4.57
CA THR A 41 -17.44 1.84 -4.14
C THR A 41 -17.04 0.72 -5.10
N PHE A 42 -18.03 0.02 -5.65
CA PHE A 42 -17.81 -1.01 -6.67
C PHE A 42 -17.29 -0.38 -7.98
N TYR A 43 -17.91 0.70 -8.44
CA TYR A 43 -17.46 1.46 -9.62
C TYR A 43 -16.02 1.97 -9.44
N TYR A 44 -15.70 2.58 -8.29
CA TYR A 44 -14.34 3.05 -8.02
C TYR A 44 -13.32 1.91 -7.98
N THR A 45 -13.64 0.75 -7.39
CA THR A 45 -12.72 -0.40 -7.36
C THR A 45 -12.43 -0.92 -8.77
N ILE A 46 -13.44 -0.95 -9.63
CA ILE A 46 -13.28 -1.30 -11.05
C ILE A 46 -12.37 -0.30 -11.76
N VAL A 47 -12.64 0.99 -11.61
CA VAL A 47 -11.84 2.06 -12.25
C VAL A 47 -10.39 2.01 -11.76
N LEU A 48 -10.16 1.81 -10.47
CA LEU A 48 -8.82 1.63 -9.89
C LEU A 48 -8.12 0.39 -10.44
N GLY A 49 -8.85 -0.71 -10.62
CA GLY A 49 -8.33 -1.92 -11.26
C GLY A 49 -7.86 -1.65 -12.69
N PHE A 50 -8.66 -0.93 -13.49
CA PHE A 50 -8.27 -0.54 -14.85
C PHE A 50 -7.04 0.39 -14.87
N ILE A 51 -6.99 1.38 -13.97
CA ILE A 51 -5.83 2.27 -13.85
C ILE A 51 -4.58 1.47 -13.45
N GLY A 52 -4.71 0.55 -12.48
CA GLY A 52 -3.62 -0.34 -12.07
C GLY A 52 -3.14 -1.25 -13.20
N MET A 53 -4.06 -1.80 -14.00
CA MET A 53 -3.74 -2.59 -15.18
C MET A 53 -3.01 -1.76 -16.24
N PHE A 54 -3.47 -0.54 -16.48
CA PHE A 54 -2.81 0.37 -17.42
C PHE A 54 -1.40 0.76 -16.94
N CYS A 55 -1.25 1.15 -15.68
CA CYS A 55 0.04 1.49 -15.08
C CYS A 55 1.03 0.32 -15.12
N SER A 56 0.58 -0.89 -14.78
CA SER A 56 1.43 -2.08 -14.80
C SER A 56 1.85 -2.47 -16.23
N LEU A 57 0.98 -2.24 -17.22
CA LEU A 57 1.30 -2.44 -18.63
C LEU A 57 2.34 -1.42 -19.13
N VAL A 58 2.18 -0.14 -18.78
CA VAL A 58 3.18 0.90 -19.08
C VAL A 58 4.52 0.55 -18.45
N LEU A 59 4.54 0.15 -17.18
CA LEU A 59 5.78 -0.24 -16.50
C LEU A 59 6.44 -1.46 -17.16
N SER A 60 5.64 -2.44 -17.59
CA SER A 60 6.12 -3.62 -18.34
C SER A 60 6.76 -3.24 -19.68
N LEU A 61 6.20 -2.25 -20.38
CA LEU A 61 6.79 -1.73 -21.62
C LEU A 61 8.09 -0.96 -21.35
N VAL A 62 8.14 -0.17 -20.28
CA VAL A 62 9.36 0.55 -19.86
C VAL A 62 10.47 -0.44 -19.50
N LEU A 63 10.14 -1.53 -18.78
CA LEU A 63 11.07 -2.62 -18.47
C LEU A 63 11.61 -3.35 -19.71
N ARG A 64 10.86 -3.37 -20.81
CA ARG A 64 11.35 -3.92 -22.09
C ARG A 64 12.36 -2.99 -22.77
N ARG A 65 12.30 -1.69 -22.51
CA ARG A 65 13.19 -0.68 -23.14
C ARG A 65 14.38 -0.28 -22.27
N VAL A 66 14.30 -0.44 -20.96
CA VAL A 66 15.28 0.03 -19.97
C VAL A 66 15.77 -1.16 -19.13
N SER A 67 17.03 -1.13 -18.68
CA SER A 67 17.57 -2.13 -17.75
C SER A 67 16.77 -2.19 -16.44
N SER A 68 16.70 -3.37 -15.82
CA SER A 68 15.85 -3.65 -14.65
C SER A 68 16.19 -2.80 -13.40
N LYS A 69 17.46 -2.40 -13.26
CA LYS A 69 17.97 -1.64 -12.10
C LYS A 69 17.33 -0.24 -11.93
N PRO A 70 17.44 0.69 -12.91
CA PRO A 70 16.86 2.03 -12.76
C PRO A 70 15.33 2.01 -12.66
N VAL A 71 14.66 1.05 -13.32
CA VAL A 71 13.19 0.97 -13.26
C VAL A 71 12.69 0.65 -11.85
N MET A 72 13.43 -0.15 -11.08
CA MET A 72 13.09 -0.46 -9.69
C MET A 72 13.18 0.78 -8.80
N ILE A 73 14.23 1.58 -8.99
CA ILE A 73 14.46 2.82 -8.23
C ILE A 73 13.35 3.83 -8.54
N PHE A 74 13.05 4.05 -9.83
CA PHE A 74 11.97 4.95 -10.25
C PHE A 74 10.61 4.52 -9.68
N ASN A 75 10.29 3.23 -9.74
CA ASN A 75 9.04 2.70 -9.22
C ASN A 75 8.90 2.93 -7.70
N MET A 76 9.97 2.67 -6.94
CA MET A 76 10.02 2.94 -5.50
C MET A 76 9.94 4.42 -5.15
N ALA A 77 10.59 5.29 -5.92
CA ALA A 77 10.56 6.73 -5.69
C ALA A 77 9.14 7.28 -5.92
N ILE A 78 8.48 6.86 -7.00
CA ILE A 78 7.09 7.26 -7.29
C ILE A 78 6.16 6.78 -6.16
N ALA A 79 6.29 5.53 -5.73
CA ALA A 79 5.51 4.99 -4.61
C ALA A 79 5.74 5.77 -3.30
N GLY A 80 7.00 6.06 -2.94
CA GLY A 80 7.34 6.82 -1.75
C GLY A 80 6.82 8.26 -1.78
N THR A 81 6.91 8.93 -2.93
CA THR A 81 6.32 10.27 -3.10
C THR A 81 4.81 10.26 -2.98
N ALA A 82 4.12 9.24 -3.52
CA ALA A 82 2.69 9.08 -3.35
C ALA A 82 2.29 8.89 -1.87
N GLY A 83 3.08 8.14 -1.10
CA GLY A 83 2.91 7.99 0.35
C GLY A 83 3.07 9.30 1.12
N ILE A 84 4.01 10.16 0.74
CA ILE A 84 4.15 11.51 1.36
C ILE A 84 2.97 12.41 0.99
N LEU A 85 2.54 12.39 -0.29
CA LEU A 85 1.37 13.18 -0.72
C LEU A 85 0.10 12.79 0.05
N LEU A 86 0.01 11.52 0.48
CA LEU A 86 -1.08 11.03 1.32
C LEU A 86 -1.23 11.82 2.62
N GLN A 87 -0.12 12.30 3.19
CA GLN A 87 -0.10 13.05 4.45
C GLN A 87 -0.84 14.40 4.35
N PHE A 88 -0.92 14.98 3.16
CA PHE A 88 -1.59 16.25 2.92
C PHE A 88 -3.09 16.10 2.60
N VAL A 89 -3.52 14.90 2.23
CA VAL A 89 -4.89 14.63 1.80
C VAL A 89 -5.76 14.27 3.00
N THR A 90 -6.76 15.11 3.28
CA THR A 90 -7.68 14.96 4.42
C THR A 90 -8.94 14.16 4.11
N ASN A 91 -9.10 13.70 2.86
CA ASN A 91 -10.31 13.04 2.39
C ASN A 91 -10.18 11.51 2.51
N SER A 92 -11.01 10.87 3.34
CA SER A 92 -10.94 9.41 3.62
C SER A 92 -10.96 8.55 2.35
N TYR A 93 -11.72 8.97 1.33
CA TYR A 93 -11.82 8.26 0.06
C TYR A 93 -10.53 8.34 -0.76
N ALA A 94 -9.92 9.53 -0.83
CA ALA A 94 -8.67 9.73 -1.54
C ALA A 94 -7.51 8.99 -0.86
N VAL A 95 -7.54 8.88 0.48
CA VAL A 95 -6.55 8.08 1.22
C VAL A 95 -6.64 6.59 0.87
N ALA A 96 -7.85 6.03 0.80
CA ALA A 96 -8.05 4.62 0.45
C ALA A 96 -7.62 4.30 -1.00
N VAL A 97 -7.92 5.20 -1.93
CA VAL A 97 -7.49 5.11 -3.34
C VAL A 97 -5.97 5.11 -3.44
N LEU A 98 -5.32 6.09 -2.82
CA LEU A 98 -3.87 6.25 -2.89
C LEU A 98 -3.14 5.08 -2.20
N PHE A 99 -3.66 4.58 -1.08
CA PHE A 99 -3.12 3.38 -0.43
C PHE A 99 -3.20 2.14 -1.33
N SER A 100 -4.31 2.00 -2.06
CA SER A 100 -4.47 0.90 -3.03
C SER A 100 -3.45 1.02 -4.18
N VAL A 101 -3.21 2.22 -4.67
CA VAL A 101 -2.18 2.49 -5.69
C VAL A 101 -0.78 2.18 -5.13
N GLU A 102 -0.46 2.64 -3.92
CA GLU A 102 0.82 2.34 -3.26
C GLU A 102 1.08 0.83 -3.15
N ILE A 103 0.08 0.04 -2.75
CA ILE A 103 0.16 -1.43 -2.69
C ILE A 103 0.43 -2.02 -4.08
N MET A 104 -0.24 -1.51 -5.13
CA MET A 104 -0.02 -1.99 -6.51
C MET A 104 1.43 -1.74 -6.95
N PHE A 105 1.96 -0.55 -6.67
CA PHE A 105 3.36 -0.23 -6.96
C PHE A 105 4.33 -1.12 -6.18
N CYS A 106 4.02 -1.42 -4.91
CA CYS A 106 4.81 -2.33 -4.08
C CYS A 106 4.79 -3.78 -4.63
N ALA A 107 3.62 -4.26 -5.04
CA ALA A 107 3.46 -5.59 -5.66
C ALA A 107 4.30 -5.71 -6.95
N MET A 108 4.31 -4.67 -7.79
CA MET A 108 5.17 -4.62 -8.97
C MET A 108 6.66 -4.65 -8.60
N GLY A 109 7.05 -4.01 -7.50
CA GLY A 109 8.41 -4.06 -6.97
C GLY A 109 8.86 -5.48 -6.67
N VAL A 110 8.01 -6.31 -6.05
CA VAL A 110 8.32 -7.72 -5.77
C VAL A 110 8.54 -8.52 -7.06
N THR A 111 7.71 -8.31 -8.08
CA THR A 111 7.89 -8.95 -9.39
C THR A 111 9.23 -8.56 -10.02
N LEU A 112 9.61 -7.29 -9.92
CA LEU A 112 10.86 -6.78 -10.46
C LEU A 112 12.10 -7.30 -9.70
N ILE A 113 12.02 -7.43 -8.37
CA ILE A 113 13.07 -8.04 -7.53
C ILE A 113 13.27 -9.51 -7.92
N ASN A 114 12.18 -10.27 -8.12
CA ASN A 114 12.28 -11.66 -8.57
C ASN A 114 12.88 -11.75 -9.99
N ALA A 115 12.50 -10.85 -10.89
CA ALA A 115 13.07 -10.78 -12.24
C ALA A 115 14.57 -10.43 -12.21
N SER A 116 14.99 -9.49 -11.37
CA SER A 116 16.39 -9.09 -11.23
C SER A 116 17.23 -10.17 -10.54
N ALA A 117 16.70 -10.85 -9.52
CA ALA A 117 17.36 -11.98 -8.87
C ALA A 117 17.70 -13.10 -9.85
N VAL A 118 16.77 -13.46 -10.75
CA VAL A 118 16.99 -14.47 -11.79
C VAL A 118 18.07 -14.06 -12.80
N SER A 119 18.31 -12.76 -12.98
CA SER A 119 19.39 -12.24 -13.82
C SER A 119 20.76 -12.18 -13.12
N LEU A 120 20.77 -12.02 -11.80
CA LEU A 120 21.99 -11.92 -10.98
C LEU A 120 22.59 -13.29 -10.61
N PHE A 121 21.75 -14.28 -10.33
CA PHE A 121 22.21 -15.59 -9.87
C PHE A 121 22.57 -16.53 -11.02
N PRO A 122 23.65 -17.35 -10.94
CA PRO A 122 23.96 -18.36 -11.94
C PRO A 122 22.92 -19.50 -11.95
N THR A 123 22.74 -20.14 -13.11
CA THR A 123 21.64 -21.08 -13.44
C THR A 123 21.38 -22.18 -12.41
N HIS A 124 22.43 -22.59 -11.68
CA HIS A 124 22.37 -23.67 -10.71
C HIS A 124 21.65 -23.30 -9.39
N VAL A 125 21.49 -22.01 -9.07
CA VAL A 125 20.91 -21.55 -7.78
C VAL A 125 19.71 -20.61 -7.92
N LYS A 126 19.29 -20.28 -9.16
CA LYS A 126 18.18 -19.36 -9.45
C LYS A 126 16.86 -19.77 -8.80
N GLY A 127 16.52 -21.06 -8.88
CA GLY A 127 15.26 -21.60 -8.34
C GLY A 127 15.19 -21.51 -6.82
N MET A 128 16.30 -21.85 -6.13
CA MET A 128 16.39 -21.77 -4.67
C MET A 128 16.40 -20.32 -4.17
N ALA A 129 17.11 -19.42 -4.84
CA ALA A 129 17.15 -18.02 -4.45
C ALA A 129 15.77 -17.36 -4.56
N THR A 130 15.02 -17.63 -5.63
CA THR A 130 13.69 -17.03 -5.85
C THR A 130 12.66 -17.55 -4.85
N SER A 131 12.72 -18.84 -4.49
CA SER A 131 11.82 -19.39 -3.47
C SER A 131 12.11 -18.81 -2.08
N LEU A 132 13.39 -18.63 -1.73
CA LEU A 132 13.82 -17.94 -0.51
C LEU A 132 13.28 -16.51 -0.44
N ILE A 133 13.44 -15.71 -1.50
CA ILE A 133 12.92 -14.33 -1.59
C ILE A 133 11.40 -14.31 -1.35
N ASN A 134 10.66 -15.20 -2.02
CA ASN A 134 9.20 -15.26 -1.88
C ASN A 134 8.77 -15.72 -0.48
N MET A 135 9.52 -16.63 0.15
CA MET A 135 9.23 -17.13 1.49
C MET A 135 9.45 -16.03 2.54
N THR A 136 10.53 -15.24 2.41
CA THR A 136 10.76 -14.05 3.25
C THR A 136 9.68 -12.99 3.01
N GLY A 137 9.24 -12.80 1.77
CA GLY A 137 8.14 -11.90 1.43
C GLY A 137 6.85 -12.26 2.18
N ARG A 138 6.47 -13.53 2.21
CA ARG A 138 5.28 -13.98 2.97
C ARG A 138 5.44 -13.75 4.48
N PHE A 139 6.62 -14.07 5.03
CA PHE A 139 6.89 -13.83 6.45
C PHE A 139 6.77 -12.34 6.81
N SER A 140 7.26 -11.46 5.93
CA SER A 140 7.11 -10.01 6.12
C SER A 140 5.65 -9.57 6.12
N THR A 141 4.78 -10.13 5.29
CA THR A 141 3.35 -9.80 5.29
C THR A 141 2.66 -10.19 6.59
N PHE A 142 3.01 -11.36 7.16
CA PHE A 142 2.48 -11.78 8.45
C PHE A 142 2.88 -10.82 9.58
N LEU A 143 4.18 -10.50 9.67
CA LEU A 143 4.69 -9.56 10.66
C LEU A 143 4.07 -8.16 10.46
N PHE A 144 4.04 -7.69 9.22
CA PHE A 144 3.49 -6.39 8.84
C PHE A 144 2.02 -6.27 9.21
N SER A 145 1.18 -7.23 8.82
CA SER A 145 -0.25 -7.20 9.13
C SER A 145 -0.50 -7.23 10.63
N SER A 146 0.32 -7.96 11.39
CA SER A 146 0.22 -8.02 12.85
C SER A 146 0.57 -6.67 13.50
N VAL A 147 1.69 -6.05 13.08
CA VAL A 147 2.13 -4.74 13.59
C VAL A 147 1.17 -3.63 13.18
N VAL A 148 0.76 -3.57 11.91
CA VAL A 148 -0.18 -2.57 11.39
C VAL A 148 -1.54 -2.69 12.06
N GLY A 149 -2.01 -3.92 12.34
CA GLY A 149 -3.25 -4.13 13.09
C GLY A 149 -3.23 -3.51 14.48
N MET A 150 -2.09 -3.62 15.19
CA MET A 150 -1.90 -2.97 16.50
C MET A 150 -1.75 -1.45 16.37
N LEU A 151 -0.97 -0.98 15.40
CA LEU A 151 -0.74 0.45 15.16
C LEU A 151 -2.02 1.20 14.79
N MET A 152 -2.87 0.61 13.95
CA MET A 152 -4.16 1.19 13.58
C MET A 152 -5.12 1.35 14.77
N ALA A 153 -5.02 0.50 15.80
CA ALA A 153 -5.85 0.59 16.99
C ALA A 153 -5.43 1.72 17.94
N GLN A 154 -4.15 2.11 17.94
CA GLN A 154 -3.58 3.09 18.86
C GLN A 154 -3.37 4.46 18.22
N SER A 155 -2.89 4.50 16.97
CA SER A 155 -2.49 5.73 16.29
C SER A 155 -2.44 5.53 14.77
N CYS A 156 -3.51 5.92 14.08
CA CYS A 156 -3.60 5.85 12.62
C CYS A 156 -2.55 6.73 11.91
N HIS A 157 -2.19 7.88 12.50
CA HIS A 157 -1.14 8.76 11.98
C HIS A 157 0.24 8.11 11.94
N LEU A 158 0.56 7.32 12.96
CA LEU A 158 1.86 6.66 13.07
C LEU A 158 2.00 5.60 11.97
N THR A 159 0.92 4.88 11.65
CA THR A 159 0.91 3.87 10.60
C THR A 159 1.34 4.44 9.25
N PHE A 160 0.72 5.53 8.80
CA PHE A 160 1.06 6.14 7.51
C PHE A 160 2.50 6.63 7.43
N TYR A 161 3.02 7.15 8.54
CA TYR A 161 4.42 7.60 8.62
C TYR A 161 5.40 6.43 8.53
N VAL A 162 5.12 5.33 9.23
CA VAL A 162 5.95 4.11 9.20
C VAL A 162 5.94 3.50 7.80
N LEU A 163 4.79 3.45 7.12
CA LEU A 163 4.68 2.95 5.75
C LEU A 163 5.55 3.74 4.77
N SER A 164 5.40 5.07 4.78
CA SER A 164 6.19 5.94 3.93
C SER A 164 7.69 5.81 4.24
N GLY A 165 8.07 5.74 5.52
CA GLY A 165 9.45 5.55 5.94
C GLY A 165 10.08 4.25 5.43
N LEU A 166 9.33 3.14 5.48
CA LEU A 166 9.79 1.86 4.94
C LEU A 166 10.02 1.92 3.42
N LEU A 167 9.17 2.62 2.67
CA LEU A 167 9.36 2.79 1.22
C LEU A 167 10.63 3.61 0.90
N PHE A 168 10.87 4.68 1.65
CA PHE A 168 12.11 5.47 1.51
C PHE A 168 13.35 4.67 1.86
N MET A 169 13.31 3.90 2.94
CA MET A 169 14.42 3.03 3.35
C MET A 169 14.74 1.99 2.26
N SER A 170 13.71 1.39 1.66
CA SER A 170 13.89 0.43 0.57
C SER A 170 14.48 1.09 -0.69
N SER A 171 14.04 2.30 -1.03
CA SER A 171 14.62 3.07 -2.14
C SER A 171 16.10 3.41 -1.89
N ALA A 172 16.44 3.87 -0.69
CA ALA A 172 17.81 4.18 -0.29
C ALA A 172 18.71 2.93 -0.33
N LEU A 173 18.22 1.79 0.15
CA LEU A 173 18.95 0.53 0.10
C LEU A 173 19.21 0.07 -1.34
N THR A 174 18.27 0.33 -2.25
CA THR A 174 18.41 0.02 -3.69
C THR A 174 19.46 0.91 -4.35
N LEU A 175 19.60 2.17 -3.93
CA LEU A 175 20.67 3.07 -4.41
C LEU A 175 22.06 2.68 -3.91
N LEU A 176 22.13 2.09 -2.71
CA LEU A 176 23.39 1.64 -2.11
C LEU A 176 23.91 0.34 -2.76
N LEU A 177 23.05 -0.40 -3.48
CA LEU A 177 23.39 -1.65 -4.12
C LEU A 177 23.88 -1.40 -5.57
N PRO A 178 25.16 -1.62 -5.91
CA PRO A 178 25.70 -1.37 -7.25
C PRO A 178 25.17 -2.28 -8.36
#